data_AF-J9DWS6-F1
#
_entry.id   AF-J9DWS6-F1
#
_cell.length_a   1.000
_cell.length_b   1.000
_cell.length_c   1.000
_cell.angle_alpha   90.00
_cell.angle_beta   90.00
_cell.angle_gamma   90.00
#
_symmetry.space_group_name_H-M   'P 1'
#
loop_
_entity.id
_entity.type
_entity.pdbx_description
1 polymer ?
#
loop_
_entity_poly.entity_id
_entity_poly.type
_entity_poly.pdbx_seq_one_letter_code
_entity_poly.pdbx_strand_id
1 'polypeptide(L)'
;TRCLNFRPTYKYDPGTTRWDTSDKCRCPAWCDRILWWNRDGVNVRQQFYESVESVVFSDHKPVRSVFHVEVRNVDEAKRSACLEEAIREADRRANEALPQIELSQSEVDFGKVYFFQSASRIITIRNTGKTKISFSFDARPNRVAPCEPWLSVTPPNSRLQPGASCTISLQ
;
A
#
# COMPACT_ATOMS: atom_id res chain seq x y z
N THR A 1 -16.36 14.60 35.84
CA THR A 1 -16.85 13.25 36.21
C THR A 1 -18.31 13.16 35.80
N ARG A 2 -18.67 12.38 34.77
CA ARG A 2 -20.09 12.30 34.34
C ARG A 2 -20.87 11.55 35.44
N CYS A 3 -21.77 12.27 36.10
CA CYS A 3 -22.63 11.74 37.14
C CYS A 3 -23.72 10.86 36.49
N LEU A 4 -24.06 9.73 37.11
CA LEU A 4 -25.24 8.96 36.71
C LEU A 4 -26.47 9.71 37.25
N ASN A 5 -27.32 10.20 36.36
CA ASN A 5 -28.50 11.00 36.73
C ASN A 5 -29.75 10.14 36.98
N PHE A 6 -29.59 8.85 37.26
CA PHE A 6 -30.69 7.90 37.49
C PHE A 6 -30.41 7.01 38.71
N ARG A 7 -31.48 6.48 39.31
CA ARG A 7 -31.41 5.65 40.53
C ARG A 7 -30.66 4.33 40.30
N PRO A 8 -30.15 3.67 41.37
CA PRO A 8 -29.60 2.33 41.26
C PRO A 8 -30.53 1.37 40.52
N THR A 9 -29.97 0.50 39.69
CA THR A 9 -30.73 -0.40 38.81
C THR A 9 -31.02 -1.75 39.45
N TYR A 10 -30.39 -2.04 40.59
CA TYR A 10 -30.52 -3.26 41.37
C TYR A 10 -30.61 -2.89 42.86
N LYS A 11 -31.28 -3.62 43.76
CA LYS A 11 -32.19 -4.76 43.55
C LYS A 11 -33.61 -4.32 43.90
N TYR A 12 -34.58 -4.74 43.11
CA TYR A 12 -36.00 -4.45 43.31
C TYR A 12 -36.82 -5.71 43.54
N ASP A 13 -38.01 -5.58 44.13
CA ASP A 13 -38.98 -6.67 44.12
C ASP A 13 -39.62 -6.80 42.72
N PRO A 14 -39.61 -7.98 42.09
CA PRO A 14 -40.22 -8.20 40.79
C PRO A 14 -41.70 -7.76 40.76
N GLY A 15 -42.09 -7.08 39.70
CA GLY A 15 -43.41 -6.47 39.52
C GLY A 15 -43.54 -5.07 40.10
N THR A 16 -42.50 -4.51 40.73
CA THR A 16 -42.58 -3.22 41.43
C THR A 16 -41.38 -2.29 41.17
N THR A 17 -41.44 -1.07 41.71
CA THR A 17 -40.32 -0.11 41.83
C THR A 17 -39.81 0.00 43.26
N ARG A 18 -40.19 -0.95 44.14
CA ARG A 18 -39.74 -1.00 45.54
C ARG A 18 -38.40 -1.74 45.63
N TRP A 19 -37.53 -1.28 46.52
CA TRP A 19 -36.27 -1.93 46.82
C TRP A 19 -36.49 -3.32 47.42
N ASP A 20 -35.51 -4.21 47.24
CA ASP A 20 -35.51 -5.59 47.74
C ASP A 20 -35.96 -5.69 49.20
N THR A 21 -37.14 -6.28 49.43
CA THR A 21 -37.64 -6.58 50.77
C THR A 21 -37.39 -8.03 51.20
N SER A 22 -36.59 -8.79 50.46
CA SER A 22 -36.22 -10.15 50.86
C SER A 22 -35.36 -10.15 52.13
N ASP A 23 -35.22 -11.30 52.79
CA ASP A 23 -34.39 -11.46 53.99
C ASP A 23 -32.92 -11.04 53.78
N LYS A 24 -32.45 -11.06 52.52
CA LYS A 24 -31.09 -10.64 52.16
C LYS A 24 -30.93 -9.13 52.11
N CYS A 25 -32.03 -8.38 51.97
CA CYS A 25 -32.11 -6.91 51.97
C CYS A 25 -30.92 -6.25 51.25
N ARG A 26 -30.72 -6.59 49.98
CA ARG A 26 -29.53 -6.17 49.22
C ARG A 26 -29.52 -4.65 49.08
N CYS A 27 -28.37 -4.04 49.36
CA CYS A 27 -28.17 -2.61 49.15
C CYS A 27 -28.37 -2.24 47.67
N PRO A 28 -29.05 -1.12 47.36
CA PRO A 28 -29.18 -0.64 46.00
C PRO A 28 -27.82 -0.38 45.33
N ALA A 29 -27.66 -0.81 44.08
CA ALA A 29 -26.42 -0.68 43.29
C ALA A 29 -26.67 -0.42 41.79
N TRP A 30 -25.71 0.25 41.14
CA TRP A 30 -25.64 0.41 39.68
C TRP A 30 -24.80 -0.71 39.07
N CYS A 31 -25.38 -1.91 39.03
CA CYS A 31 -24.75 -3.11 38.47
C CYS A 31 -24.69 -3.06 36.94
N ASP A 32 -25.65 -2.38 36.32
CA ASP A 32 -25.85 -2.36 34.87
C ASP A 32 -25.21 -1.09 34.27
N ARG A 33 -24.14 -1.24 33.50
CA ARG A 33 -23.35 -0.10 32.98
C ARG A 33 -23.06 -0.22 31.49
N ILE A 34 -23.16 0.91 30.79
CA ILE A 34 -22.79 1.03 29.37
C ILE A 34 -21.55 1.91 29.30
N LEU A 35 -20.42 1.29 29.03
CA LEU A 35 -19.12 1.93 28.90
C LEU A 35 -18.74 2.01 27.43
N TRP A 36 -18.00 3.06 27.06
CA TRP A 36 -17.52 3.24 25.70
C TRP A 36 -16.15 3.89 25.70
N TRP A 37 -15.41 3.65 24.63
CA TRP A 37 -14.09 4.22 24.36
C TRP A 37 -13.93 4.40 22.85
N ASN A 38 -13.17 5.40 22.44
CA ASN A 38 -12.86 5.71 21.05
C ASN A 38 -11.38 6.04 20.88
N ARG A 39 -10.85 5.79 19.67
CA ARG A 39 -9.53 6.27 19.24
C ARG A 39 -9.62 7.73 18.78
N ASP A 40 -8.48 8.41 18.79
CA ASP A 40 -8.36 9.77 18.25
C ASP A 40 -8.88 9.85 16.81
N GLY A 41 -9.67 10.89 16.53
CA GLY A 41 -10.27 11.12 15.21
C GLY A 41 -11.55 10.34 14.92
N VAL A 42 -12.15 9.67 15.92
CA VAL A 42 -13.55 9.21 15.89
C VAL A 42 -14.33 10.02 16.91
N ASN A 43 -15.32 10.80 16.48
CA ASN A 43 -16.12 11.61 17.40
C ASN A 43 -17.33 10.79 17.86
N VAL A 44 -17.28 10.33 19.10
CA VAL A 44 -18.39 9.63 19.78
C VAL A 44 -18.92 10.54 20.89
N ARG A 45 -20.22 10.84 20.85
CA ARG A 45 -20.89 11.66 21.86
C ARG A 45 -22.07 10.90 22.43
N GLN A 46 -22.00 10.53 23.70
CA GLN A 46 -23.14 10.00 24.43
C GLN A 46 -24.14 11.14 24.71
N GLN A 47 -25.33 11.04 24.11
CA GLN A 47 -26.43 12.00 24.23
C GLN A 47 -27.32 11.71 25.43
N PHE A 48 -27.73 10.45 25.60
CA PHE A 48 -28.59 10.01 26.68
C PHE A 48 -27.96 8.83 27.41
N TYR A 49 -28.16 8.76 28.73
CA TYR A 49 -27.79 7.61 29.55
C TYR A 49 -28.72 7.52 30.76
N GLU A 50 -29.63 6.54 30.76
CA GLU A 50 -30.75 6.48 31.71
C GLU A 50 -31.18 5.05 32.03
N SER A 51 -31.87 4.89 33.16
CA SER A 51 -32.61 3.66 33.50
C SER A 51 -34.08 3.78 33.13
N VAL A 52 -34.72 2.67 32.81
CA VAL A 52 -36.15 2.60 32.49
C VAL A 52 -36.93 2.06 33.69
N GLU A 53 -37.42 2.97 34.54
CA GLU A 53 -38.13 2.59 35.79
C GLU A 53 -39.49 1.92 35.55
N SER A 54 -40.14 2.22 34.41
CA SER A 54 -41.45 1.66 34.06
C SER A 54 -41.42 0.16 33.76
N VAL A 55 -40.23 -0.41 33.51
CA VAL A 55 -40.06 -1.85 33.30
C VAL A 55 -39.82 -2.53 34.65
N VAL A 56 -40.75 -3.41 35.03
CA VAL A 56 -40.81 -3.96 36.40
C VAL A 56 -40.77 -5.48 36.49
N PHE A 57 -40.77 -6.23 35.39
CA PHE A 57 -40.88 -7.70 35.44
C PHE A 57 -39.64 -8.41 36.03
N SER A 58 -38.53 -7.71 36.23
CA SER A 58 -37.27 -8.21 36.81
C SER A 58 -36.91 -7.40 38.07
N ASP A 59 -36.03 -7.97 38.89
CA ASP A 59 -35.37 -7.29 40.01
C ASP A 59 -34.28 -6.29 39.58
N HIS A 60 -34.05 -6.16 38.27
CA HIS A 60 -33.23 -5.12 37.65
C HIS A 60 -34.07 -4.12 36.84
N LYS A 61 -33.61 -2.86 36.76
CA LYS A 61 -34.12 -1.84 35.83
C LYS A 61 -33.22 -1.77 34.59
N PRO A 62 -33.77 -1.92 33.37
CA PRO A 62 -32.98 -1.81 32.15
C PRO A 62 -32.27 -0.46 32.06
N VAL A 63 -31.06 -0.46 31.53
CA VAL A 63 -30.27 0.75 31.27
C VAL A 63 -30.11 0.91 29.77
N ARG A 64 -30.30 2.13 29.26
CA ARG A 64 -30.10 2.46 27.85
C ARG A 64 -29.25 3.71 27.68
N SER A 65 -28.55 3.78 26.57
CA SER A 65 -27.71 4.91 26.21
C SER A 65 -27.82 5.18 24.71
N VAL A 66 -27.88 6.45 24.33
CA VAL A 66 -27.92 6.88 22.92
C VAL A 66 -26.63 7.60 22.59
N PHE A 67 -26.04 7.22 21.45
CA PHE A 67 -24.77 7.76 20.99
C PHE A 67 -24.94 8.41 19.62
N HIS A 68 -24.38 9.60 19.47
CA HIS A 68 -24.07 10.17 18.16
C HIS A 68 -22.64 9.79 17.79
N VAL A 69 -22.48 9.12 16.64
CA VAL A 69 -21.19 8.64 16.16
C VAL A 69 -20.95 9.21 14.77
N GLU A 70 -19.87 9.98 14.61
CA GLU A 70 -19.45 10.43 13.29
C GLU A 70 -18.66 9.32 12.61
N VAL A 71 -19.19 8.84 11.47
CA VAL A 71 -18.58 7.79 10.67
C VAL A 71 -17.90 8.41 9.46
N ARG A 72 -16.71 7.93 9.13
CA ARG A 72 -16.02 8.34 7.90
C ARG A 72 -16.80 7.80 6.71
N ASN A 73 -17.27 8.70 5.86
CA ASN A 73 -17.84 8.36 4.56
C ASN A 73 -16.78 8.63 3.49
N VAL A 74 -16.55 7.67 2.61
CA VAL A 74 -15.60 7.79 1.51
C VAL A 74 -16.35 8.34 0.30
N ASP A 75 -15.95 9.51 -0.17
CA ASP A 75 -16.41 10.07 -1.43
C ASP A 75 -15.85 9.24 -2.60
N GLU A 76 -16.71 8.45 -3.23
CA GLU A 76 -16.33 7.54 -4.31
C GLU A 76 -15.74 8.27 -5.51
N ALA A 77 -16.24 9.47 -5.84
CA ALA A 77 -15.73 10.25 -6.96
C ALA A 77 -14.30 10.74 -6.69
N LYS A 78 -14.05 11.27 -5.48
CA LYS A 78 -12.69 11.69 -5.08
C LYS A 78 -11.74 10.50 -4.99
N ARG A 79 -12.20 9.35 -4.49
CA ARG A 79 -11.40 8.13 -4.43
C ARG A 79 -10.98 7.67 -5.83
N SER A 80 -11.92 7.64 -6.77
CA SER A 80 -11.64 7.25 -8.16
C SER A 80 -10.67 8.22 -8.84
N ALA A 81 -10.86 9.53 -8.69
CA ALA A 81 -9.95 10.53 -9.24
C ALA A 81 -8.52 10.40 -8.69
N CYS A 82 -8.39 10.22 -7.36
CA CYS A 82 -7.08 10.00 -6.72
C CYS A 82 -6.42 8.70 -7.18
N LEU A 83 -7.22 7.65 -7.43
CA LEU A 83 -6.72 6.37 -7.93
C LEU A 83 -6.22 6.50 -9.37
N GLU A 84 -6.96 7.17 -10.24
CA GLU A 84 -6.54 7.41 -11.63
C GLU A 84 -5.24 8.22 -11.69
N GLU A 85 -5.10 9.23 -10.84
CA GLU A 85 -3.86 10.00 -10.73
C GLU A 85 -2.68 9.13 -10.27
N ALA A 86 -2.88 8.29 -9.25
CA ALA A 86 -1.86 7.37 -8.76
C ALA A 86 -1.43 6.35 -9.83
N ILE A 87 -2.37 5.82 -10.61
CA ILE A 87 -2.10 4.90 -11.73
C ILE A 87 -1.28 5.62 -12.81
N ARG A 88 -1.70 6.82 -13.21
CA ARG A 88 -0.98 7.62 -14.22
C ARG A 88 0.46 7.90 -13.81
N GLU A 89 0.67 8.24 -12.55
CA GLU A 89 2.02 8.50 -12.02
C GLU A 89 2.87 7.22 -11.93
N ALA A 90 2.25 6.08 -11.59
CA ALA A 90 2.92 4.78 -11.61
C ALA A 90 3.36 4.39 -13.04
N ASP A 91 2.47 4.56 -14.02
CA ASP A 91 2.76 4.28 -15.44
C ASP A 91 3.88 5.19 -15.96
N ARG A 92 3.85 6.48 -15.60
CA ARG A 92 4.92 7.43 -15.96
C ARG A 92 6.27 6.96 -15.42
N ARG A 93 6.33 6.57 -14.14
CA ARG A 93 7.57 6.07 -13.51
C ARG A 93 8.06 4.76 -14.12
N ALA A 94 7.15 3.84 -14.43
CA ALA A 94 7.48 2.58 -15.07
C ALA A 94 8.11 2.83 -16.45
N ASN A 95 7.50 3.70 -17.25
CA ASN A 95 8.03 4.09 -18.57
C ASN A 95 9.40 4.79 -18.46
N GLU A 96 9.57 5.68 -17.49
CA GLU A 96 10.86 6.33 -17.23
C GLU A 96 11.97 5.37 -16.76
N ALA A 97 11.58 4.23 -16.16
CA ALA A 97 12.51 3.22 -15.68
C ALA A 97 12.96 2.24 -16.77
N LEU A 98 12.31 2.24 -17.94
CA LEU A 98 12.69 1.38 -19.06
C LEU A 98 14.13 1.67 -19.50
N PRO A 99 14.94 0.63 -19.78
CA PRO A 99 16.30 0.82 -20.25
C PRO A 99 16.30 1.48 -21.63
N GLN A 100 17.09 2.54 -21.79
CA GLN A 100 17.25 3.23 -23.07
C GLN A 100 18.73 3.30 -23.44
N ILE A 101 19.05 2.89 -24.66
CA ILE A 101 20.39 2.93 -25.21
C ILE A 101 20.42 3.66 -26.54
N GLU A 102 21.57 4.24 -26.83
CA GLU A 102 21.91 4.81 -28.13
C GLU A 102 23.18 4.13 -28.65
N LEU A 103 23.16 3.74 -29.92
CA LEU A 103 24.31 3.16 -30.61
C LEU A 103 24.91 4.22 -31.55
N SER A 104 26.24 4.34 -31.57
CA SER A 104 26.91 5.24 -32.52
C SER A 104 26.66 4.84 -33.98
N GLN A 105 26.45 3.55 -34.23
CA GLN A 105 26.10 2.98 -35.53
C GLN A 105 25.43 1.62 -35.32
N SER A 106 24.45 1.31 -36.17
CA SER A 106 23.73 0.02 -36.18
C SER A 106 24.26 -0.96 -37.23
N GLU A 107 25.11 -0.48 -38.13
CA GLU A 107 25.74 -1.25 -39.20
C GLU A 107 27.25 -1.00 -39.15
N VAL A 108 28.03 -2.04 -39.42
CA VAL A 108 29.49 -1.97 -39.40
C VAL A 108 30.05 -2.63 -40.64
N ASP A 109 30.79 -1.84 -41.42
CA ASP A 109 31.51 -2.32 -42.60
C ASP A 109 33.02 -2.35 -42.33
N PHE A 110 33.62 -3.53 -42.47
CA PHE A 110 35.07 -3.74 -42.35
C PHE A 110 35.81 -3.44 -43.66
N GLY A 111 35.10 -3.26 -44.77
CA GLY A 111 35.65 -3.13 -46.10
C GLY A 111 36.29 -4.43 -46.59
N LYS A 112 37.34 -4.32 -47.41
CA LYS A 112 38.10 -5.49 -47.89
C LYS A 112 39.02 -6.01 -46.78
N VAL A 113 38.76 -7.22 -46.30
CA VAL A 113 39.60 -7.93 -45.33
C VAL A 113 40.41 -9.01 -46.06
N TYR A 114 41.72 -9.01 -45.85
CA TYR A 114 42.64 -9.97 -46.46
C TYR A 114 43.03 -11.08 -45.47
N PHE A 115 43.46 -12.22 -46.00
CA PHE A 115 43.92 -13.33 -45.17
C PHE A 115 45.12 -12.91 -44.31
N PHE A 116 45.12 -13.31 -43.04
CA PHE A 116 46.08 -12.91 -42.00
C PHE A 116 46.19 -11.40 -41.72
N GLN A 117 45.22 -10.58 -42.14
CA GLN A 117 45.13 -9.17 -41.75
C GLN A 117 43.96 -8.93 -40.81
N SER A 118 44.24 -8.53 -39.57
CA SER A 118 43.21 -8.13 -38.61
C SER A 118 42.62 -6.77 -39.01
N ALA A 119 41.29 -6.67 -39.04
CA ALA A 119 40.58 -5.41 -39.21
C ALA A 119 39.79 -5.12 -37.95
N SER A 120 39.74 -3.86 -37.52
CA SER A 120 39.00 -3.46 -36.33
C SER A 120 38.01 -2.34 -36.60
N ARG A 121 36.85 -2.41 -35.96
CA ARG A 121 35.81 -1.37 -35.98
C ARG A 121 35.30 -1.14 -34.57
N ILE A 122 34.81 0.08 -34.33
CA ILE A 122 34.39 0.52 -33.00
C ILE A 122 32.92 0.93 -33.05
N ILE A 123 32.12 0.42 -32.12
CA ILE A 123 30.78 0.93 -31.83
C ILE A 123 30.78 1.50 -30.41
N THR A 124 30.09 2.62 -30.19
CA THR A 124 29.85 3.13 -28.84
C THR A 124 28.40 2.88 -28.45
N ILE A 125 28.20 2.28 -27.28
CA ILE A 125 26.89 2.11 -26.65
C ILE A 125 26.79 3.12 -25.52
N ARG A 126 25.76 3.96 -25.53
CA ARG A 126 25.49 4.95 -24.49
C ARG A 126 24.19 4.64 -23.77
N ASN A 127 24.19 4.71 -22.45
CA ASN A 127 22.96 4.69 -21.67
C ASN A 127 22.34 6.09 -21.65
N THR A 128 21.23 6.28 -22.37
CA THR A 128 20.49 7.54 -22.44
C THR A 128 19.29 7.55 -21.48
N GLY A 129 18.99 6.42 -20.84
CA GLY A 129 17.89 6.28 -19.89
C GLY A 129 18.20 6.82 -18.50
N LYS A 130 17.20 6.73 -17.61
CA LYS A 130 17.31 7.18 -16.21
C LYS A 130 17.75 6.07 -15.25
N THR A 131 17.78 4.82 -15.71
CA THR A 131 18.15 3.65 -14.89
C THR A 131 19.50 3.09 -15.29
N LYS A 132 20.17 2.45 -14.34
CA LYS A 132 21.39 1.68 -14.62
C LYS A 132 21.03 0.48 -15.48
N ILE A 133 21.81 0.26 -16.54
CA ILE A 133 21.58 -0.84 -17.49
C ILE A 133 22.75 -1.83 -17.47
N SER A 134 22.47 -3.04 -17.95
CA SER A 134 23.46 -4.03 -18.36
C SER A 134 23.11 -4.52 -19.75
N PHE A 135 24.11 -4.72 -20.61
CA PHE A 135 23.92 -5.31 -21.93
C PHE A 135 24.89 -6.49 -22.12
N SER A 136 24.50 -7.41 -23.00
CA SER A 136 25.28 -8.57 -23.45
C SER A 136 25.04 -8.80 -24.94
N PHE A 137 26.07 -9.27 -25.64
CA PHE A 137 25.95 -9.82 -26.98
C PHE A 137 25.66 -11.32 -26.87
N ASP A 138 24.42 -11.69 -27.17
CA ASP A 138 23.94 -13.07 -27.03
C ASP A 138 23.73 -13.75 -28.40
N ALA A 139 23.74 -15.09 -28.38
CA ALA A 139 23.49 -15.87 -29.58
C ALA A 139 22.05 -15.71 -30.06
N ARG A 140 21.86 -15.64 -31.39
CA ARG A 140 20.52 -15.69 -31.99
C ARG A 140 19.85 -17.03 -31.63
N PRO A 141 18.50 -17.13 -31.59
CA PRO A 141 17.76 -18.31 -31.08
C PRO A 141 18.16 -19.68 -31.66
N ASN A 142 18.86 -19.73 -32.81
CA ASN A 142 19.31 -20.94 -33.49
C ASN A 142 20.83 -21.03 -33.65
N ARG A 143 21.62 -20.24 -32.90
CA ARG A 143 23.09 -20.24 -32.94
C ARG A 143 23.64 -20.53 -31.55
N VAL A 144 24.80 -21.18 -31.50
CA VAL A 144 25.51 -21.48 -30.25
C VAL A 144 26.38 -20.30 -29.79
N ALA A 145 26.90 -19.52 -30.74
CA ALA A 145 27.77 -18.38 -30.49
C ALA A 145 27.13 -17.04 -30.91
N PRO A 146 27.47 -15.93 -30.25
CA PRO A 146 26.96 -14.59 -30.58
C PRO A 146 27.43 -14.09 -31.97
N CYS A 147 28.60 -14.54 -32.41
CA CYS A 147 29.21 -14.16 -33.68
C CYS A 147 29.93 -15.35 -34.35
N GLU A 148 30.27 -15.18 -35.62
CA GLU A 148 31.07 -16.15 -36.38
C GLU A 148 32.50 -16.26 -35.82
N PRO A 149 33.23 -17.38 -36.02
CA PRO A 149 34.57 -17.59 -35.45
C PRO A 149 35.63 -16.57 -35.89
N TRP A 150 35.41 -15.87 -36.99
CA TRP A 150 36.29 -14.83 -37.51
C TRP A 150 36.04 -13.45 -36.88
N LEU A 151 34.98 -13.28 -36.09
CA LEU A 151 34.60 -12.02 -35.46
C LEU A 151 34.60 -12.16 -33.94
N SER A 152 35.21 -11.18 -33.28
CA SER A 152 35.30 -11.06 -31.83
C SER A 152 34.71 -9.71 -31.38
N VAL A 153 34.04 -9.72 -30.22
CA VAL A 153 33.38 -8.54 -29.64
C VAL A 153 33.95 -8.30 -28.25
N THR A 154 34.60 -7.14 -28.04
CA THR A 154 35.29 -6.81 -26.79
C THR A 154 34.93 -5.40 -26.30
N PRO A 155 34.36 -5.23 -25.08
CA PRO A 155 33.84 -6.29 -24.21
C PRO A 155 32.50 -6.87 -24.73
N PRO A 156 32.20 -8.17 -24.48
CA PRO A 156 30.94 -8.79 -24.92
C PRO A 156 29.75 -8.42 -24.02
N ASN A 157 29.99 -7.81 -22.86
CA ASN A 157 28.97 -7.32 -21.95
C ASN A 157 29.54 -6.18 -21.10
N SER A 158 28.66 -5.31 -20.59
CA SER A 158 29.05 -4.25 -19.65
C SER A 158 27.84 -3.75 -18.85
N ARG A 159 28.13 -2.93 -17.83
CA ARG A 159 27.12 -2.23 -17.02
C ARG A 159 27.35 -0.73 -17.16
N LEU A 160 26.30 0.02 -17.46
CA LEU A 160 26.38 1.46 -17.67
C LEU A 160 25.45 2.21 -16.72
N GLN A 161 26.02 3.18 -16.02
CA GLN A 161 25.24 4.19 -15.31
C GLN A 161 24.53 5.13 -16.30
N PRO A 162 23.44 5.81 -15.90
CA PRO A 162 22.82 6.85 -16.72
C PRO A 162 23.84 7.86 -17.25
N GLY A 163 23.81 8.13 -18.55
CA GLY A 163 24.72 9.04 -19.24
C GLY A 163 26.10 8.47 -19.60
N ALA A 164 26.48 7.30 -19.06
CA ALA A 164 27.76 6.66 -19.36
C ALA A 164 27.77 5.97 -20.73
N SER A 165 28.96 5.85 -21.30
CA SER A 165 29.19 5.19 -22.59
C SER A 165 30.23 4.07 -22.46
N CYS A 166 30.09 3.03 -23.28
CA CYS A 166 31.03 1.94 -23.42
C CYS A 166 31.41 1.77 -24.89
N THR A 167 32.71 1.69 -25.16
CA THR A 167 33.26 1.45 -26.49
C THR A 167 33.46 -0.05 -26.69
N ILE A 168 32.88 -0.58 -27.76
CA ILE A 168 32.96 -1.97 -28.19
C ILE A 168 33.88 -2.05 -29.40
N SER A 169 34.94 -2.84 -29.28
CA SER A 169 35.82 -3.21 -30.39
C SER A 169 35.30 -4.48 -31.04
N LEU A 170 35.15 -4.43 -32.36
CA LEU A 170 34.84 -5.56 -33.23
C LEU A 170 36.11 -5.88 -34.03
N GLN A 171 36.62 -7.10 -33.93
CA GLN A 171 37.89 -7.54 -34.54
C GLN A 171 37.79 -8.94 -35.13
#